data_AF-A0A5N7ASR9-F1
#
_entry.id   AF-A0A5N7ASR9-F1
#
_cell.length_a   1.000
_cell.length_b   1.000
_cell.length_c   1.000
_cell.angle_alpha   90.00
_cell.angle_beta   90.00
_cell.angle_gamma   90.00
#
_symmetry.space_group_name_H-M   'P 1'
#
loop_
_entity.id
_entity.type
_entity.pdbx_description
1 polymer ?
#
loop_
_entity_poly.entity_id
_entity_poly.type
_entity_poly.pdbx_seq_one_letter_code
_entity_poly.pdbx_strand_id
1 'polypeptide(L)'
;MKIQLLVPLLAASLASASSSNAGPSRLARSASDGYHQCFADNFSKSIKTTCVAYSYTPECKLLKQLDSCLTHRLETLNGKPPSDVSLENMLDTCLSLSPDYLESLKLNNPDAQLIRQAVGYAQGTAQAVNQRCSEGQ
;
A
#
# COMPACT_ATOMS: atom_id res chain seq x y z
N MET A 1 -21.11 9.03 46.19
CA MET A 1 -21.17 10.31 45.45
C MET A 1 -20.87 10.02 43.99
N LYS A 2 -21.83 10.27 43.08
CA LYS A 2 -21.71 10.08 41.62
C LYS A 2 -21.61 11.46 40.98
N ILE A 3 -20.56 11.70 40.19
CA ILE A 3 -20.43 12.92 39.39
C ILE A 3 -20.51 12.48 37.93
N GLN A 4 -21.67 12.70 37.32
CA GLN A 4 -21.85 12.70 35.87
C GLN A 4 -21.60 14.12 35.39
N LEU A 5 -20.65 14.31 34.48
CA LEU A 5 -20.43 15.60 33.82
C LEU A 5 -20.91 15.49 32.37
N LEU A 6 -21.98 16.25 32.11
CA LEU A 6 -22.59 16.49 30.82
C LEU A 6 -21.78 17.56 30.05
N VAL A 7 -21.38 17.18 28.83
CA VAL A 7 -21.29 17.89 27.52
C VAL A 7 -21.41 19.43 27.50
N PRO A 8 -20.71 20.11 26.55
CA PRO A 8 -21.48 20.64 25.41
C PRO A 8 -20.82 20.41 24.04
N LEU A 9 -21.68 20.05 23.08
CA LEU A 9 -21.46 20.17 21.64
C LEU A 9 -21.31 21.65 21.28
N LEU A 10 -20.34 21.97 20.42
CA LEU A 10 -20.36 23.21 19.65
C LEU A 10 -20.59 22.87 18.19
N ALA A 11 -21.84 23.04 17.78
CA ALA A 11 -22.23 23.25 16.41
C ALA A 11 -21.90 24.71 16.03
N ALA A 12 -21.21 24.90 14.91
CA ALA A 12 -21.18 26.17 14.20
C ALA A 12 -21.77 25.92 12.81
N SER A 13 -23.01 26.36 12.64
CA SER A 13 -23.68 26.49 11.35
C SER A 13 -23.07 27.65 10.57
N LEU A 14 -23.02 27.57 9.24
CA LEU A 14 -23.31 28.73 8.39
C LEU A 14 -23.76 28.28 7.00
N ALA A 15 -24.78 28.98 6.54
CA ALA A 15 -25.75 28.63 5.53
C ALA A 15 -25.23 28.64 4.09
N SER A 16 -25.98 27.91 3.26
CA SER A 16 -25.97 27.94 1.81
C SER A 16 -26.14 29.34 1.24
N ALA A 17 -25.33 29.66 0.23
CA ALA A 17 -25.64 30.67 -0.77
C ALA A 17 -25.59 29.99 -2.15
N SER A 18 -26.77 29.79 -2.75
CA SER A 18 -26.88 29.51 -4.18
C SER A 18 -26.79 30.82 -4.93
N SER A 19 -25.80 30.98 -5.80
CA SER A 19 -25.92 31.83 -6.98
C SER A 19 -25.04 31.27 -8.08
N SER A 20 -25.69 31.01 -9.20
CA SER A 20 -25.20 30.39 -10.40
C SER A 20 -24.03 31.16 -11.01
N ASN A 21 -22.92 30.47 -11.25
CA ASN A 21 -22.07 30.74 -12.40
C ASN A 21 -21.39 29.45 -12.84
N ALA A 22 -21.47 29.20 -14.14
CA ALA A 22 -20.97 28.02 -14.81
C ALA A 22 -19.50 27.75 -14.47
N GLY A 23 -19.25 26.58 -13.90
CA GLY A 23 -17.94 25.94 -13.86
C GLY A 23 -18.17 24.44 -14.06
N PRO A 24 -17.80 23.87 -15.21
CA PRO A 24 -17.96 22.43 -15.42
C PRO A 24 -17.01 21.69 -14.49
N SER A 25 -17.56 20.65 -13.87
CA SER A 25 -16.85 19.52 -13.27
C SER A 25 -15.98 19.84 -12.05
N ARG A 26 -16.49 19.48 -10.86
CA ARG A 26 -15.60 18.95 -9.81
C ARG A 26 -14.82 17.82 -10.47
N LEU A 27 -13.58 18.16 -10.81
CA LEU A 27 -12.60 17.31 -11.44
C LEU A 27 -12.75 15.90 -10.88
N ALA A 28 -13.03 14.96 -11.78
CA ALA A 28 -12.74 13.57 -11.57
C ALA A 28 -11.36 13.51 -10.92
N ARG A 29 -11.32 13.23 -9.61
CA ARG A 29 -10.12 12.72 -8.98
C ARG A 29 -9.84 11.50 -9.82
N SER A 30 -8.83 11.64 -10.69
CA SER A 30 -8.42 10.64 -11.67
C SER A 30 -8.64 9.28 -11.02
N ALA A 31 -9.57 8.46 -11.54
CA ALA A 31 -9.80 7.12 -10.99
C ALA A 31 -8.47 6.34 -10.96
N SER A 32 -7.53 6.74 -11.82
CA SER A 32 -6.14 6.32 -11.87
C SER A 32 -5.34 6.62 -10.59
N ASP A 33 -5.61 7.72 -9.87
CA ASP A 33 -4.87 8.07 -8.66
C ASP A 33 -5.41 7.28 -7.45
N GLY A 34 -6.65 6.80 -7.52
CA GLY A 34 -7.35 6.14 -6.41
C GLY A 34 -6.73 4.78 -6.05
N TYR A 35 -6.45 3.94 -7.04
CA TYR A 35 -5.86 2.62 -6.80
C TYR A 35 -4.42 2.73 -6.28
N HIS A 36 -3.56 3.52 -6.95
CA HIS A 36 -2.18 3.70 -6.51
C HIS A 36 -2.08 4.28 -5.10
N GLN A 37 -2.89 5.29 -4.80
CA GLN A 37 -2.93 5.87 -3.46
C GLN A 37 -3.41 4.84 -2.43
N CYS A 38 -4.48 4.08 -2.73
CA CYS A 38 -4.95 3.01 -1.86
C CYS A 38 -3.88 1.94 -1.64
N PHE A 39 -3.20 1.50 -2.69
CA PHE A 39 -2.14 0.50 -2.60
C PHE A 39 -0.98 1.01 -1.75
N ALA A 40 -0.50 2.23 -1.98
CA ALA A 40 0.58 2.84 -1.21
C ALA A 40 0.22 3.03 0.28
N ASP A 41 -1.01 3.46 0.57
CA ASP A 41 -1.49 3.71 1.94
C ASP A 41 -1.64 2.43 2.77
N ASN A 42 -1.82 1.28 2.11
CA ASN A 42 -2.01 -0.01 2.79
C ASN A 42 -0.75 -0.89 2.71
N PHE A 43 -0.20 -1.12 1.52
CA PHE A 43 0.98 -1.97 1.33
C PHE A 43 2.28 -1.23 1.69
N SER A 44 2.64 -0.17 0.98
CA SER A 44 3.92 0.54 1.17
C SER A 44 4.06 1.09 2.60
N LYS A 45 2.95 1.63 3.15
CA LYS A 45 2.91 2.06 4.55
C LYS A 45 3.09 0.91 5.54
N SER A 46 2.56 -0.29 5.27
CA SER A 46 2.79 -1.46 6.13
C SER A 46 4.26 -1.87 6.15
N ILE A 47 4.91 -1.93 4.98
CA ILE A 47 6.34 -2.22 4.85
C ILE A 47 7.15 -1.16 5.62
N LYS A 48 6.85 0.12 5.41
CA LYS A 48 7.50 1.22 6.13
C LYS A 48 7.33 1.08 7.64
N THR A 49 6.11 0.80 8.11
CA THR A 49 5.82 0.69 9.55
C THR A 49 6.57 -0.48 10.18
N THR A 50 6.53 -1.65 9.55
CA THR A 50 7.26 -2.85 9.98
C THR A 50 8.77 -2.57 10.04
N CYS A 51 9.31 -1.91 9.01
CA CYS A 51 10.75 -1.70 8.90
C CYS A 51 11.29 -0.45 9.59
N VAL A 52 10.44 0.45 10.11
CA VAL A 52 10.88 1.52 11.01
C VAL A 52 11.34 0.94 12.35
N ALA A 53 10.64 -0.08 12.85
CA ALA A 53 11.00 -0.75 14.11
C ALA A 53 12.30 -1.59 14.00
N TYR A 54 12.63 -2.08 12.80
CA TYR A 54 13.74 -3.01 12.54
C TYR A 54 14.66 -2.50 11.44
N SER A 55 15.16 -1.27 11.60
CA SER A 55 15.75 -0.45 10.52
C SER A 55 16.94 -1.06 9.74
N TYR A 56 17.50 -2.20 10.15
CA TYR A 56 18.70 -2.80 9.55
C TYR A 56 18.69 -4.32 9.43
N THR A 57 17.52 -4.95 9.30
CA THR A 57 17.47 -6.40 9.05
C THR A 57 17.48 -6.74 7.54
N PRO A 58 18.08 -7.87 7.14
CA PRO A 58 18.13 -8.29 5.73
C PRO A 58 16.75 -8.37 5.06
N GLU A 59 15.74 -8.84 5.78
CA GLU A 59 14.37 -8.89 5.29
C GLU A 59 13.82 -7.48 5.03
N CYS A 60 14.12 -6.50 5.87
CA CYS A 60 13.64 -5.13 5.66
C CYS A 60 14.29 -4.43 4.48
N LYS A 61 15.55 -4.76 4.16
CA LYS A 61 16.19 -4.32 2.92
C LYS A 61 15.46 -4.88 1.71
N LEU A 62 15.17 -6.18 1.72
CA LEU A 62 14.45 -6.85 0.62
C LEU A 62 13.02 -6.32 0.46
N LEU A 63 12.28 -6.16 1.56
CA LEU A 63 10.90 -5.67 1.53
C LEU A 63 10.80 -4.25 0.96
N LYS A 64 11.77 -3.37 1.27
CA LYS A 64 11.84 -2.02 0.67
C LYS A 64 12.14 -2.06 -0.82
N GLN A 65 13.01 -2.97 -1.27
CA GLN A 65 13.26 -3.18 -2.71
C GLN A 65 12.01 -3.70 -3.42
N LEU A 66 11.31 -4.67 -2.81
CA LEU A 66 10.07 -5.22 -3.32
C LEU A 66 9.01 -4.12 -3.47
N ASP A 67 8.79 -3.31 -2.43
CA ASP A 67 7.87 -2.18 -2.43
C ASP A 67 8.18 -1.15 -3.53
N SER A 68 9.46 -0.75 -3.64
CA SER A 68 9.89 0.18 -4.68
C SER A 68 9.67 -0.38 -6.08
N CYS A 69 9.96 -1.66 -6.31
CA CYS A 69 9.77 -2.30 -7.61
C CYS A 69 8.28 -2.44 -7.97
N LEU A 70 7.46 -2.89 -7.02
CA LEU A 70 6.01 -3.03 -7.21
C LEU A 70 5.37 -1.69 -7.51
N THR A 71 5.67 -0.66 -6.72
CA THR A 71 5.13 0.69 -6.92
C THR A 71 5.43 1.19 -8.33
N HIS A 72 6.68 1.06 -8.77
CA HIS A 72 7.07 1.47 -10.12
C HIS A 72 6.31 0.68 -11.22
N ARG A 73 6.12 -0.63 -11.05
CA ARG A 73 5.36 -1.45 -12.00
C ARG A 73 3.89 -1.08 -12.04
N LEU A 74 3.27 -0.83 -10.88
CA LEU A 74 1.88 -0.41 -10.80
C LEU A 74 1.68 0.95 -11.47
N GLU A 75 2.59 1.90 -11.28
CA GLU A 75 2.55 3.21 -11.95
C GLU A 75 2.44 3.09 -13.48
N THR A 76 3.04 2.05 -14.09
CA THR A 76 2.94 1.80 -15.54
C THR A 76 1.54 1.39 -16.01
N LEU A 77 0.65 0.99 -15.11
CA LEU A 77 -0.72 0.57 -15.42
C LEU A 77 -1.69 1.75 -15.54
N ASN A 78 -1.20 2.99 -15.44
CA ASN A 78 -2.02 4.21 -15.48
C ASN A 78 -3.22 4.12 -14.52
N GLY A 79 -2.96 3.61 -13.31
CA GLY A 79 -3.92 3.59 -12.21
C GLY A 79 -5.05 2.57 -12.34
N LYS A 80 -4.94 1.65 -13.29
CA LYS A 80 -5.80 0.47 -13.36
C LYS A 80 -5.26 -0.62 -12.42
N PRO A 81 -6.11 -1.24 -11.60
CA PRO A 81 -5.70 -2.39 -10.81
C PRO A 81 -5.28 -3.54 -11.74
N PRO A 82 -4.16 -4.21 -11.45
CA PRO A 82 -3.81 -5.46 -12.13
C PRO A 82 -4.78 -6.58 -11.71
N SER A 83 -4.94 -7.58 -12.58
CA SER A 83 -5.50 -8.86 -12.15
C SER A 83 -4.57 -9.53 -11.14
N ASP A 84 -5.11 -10.44 -10.32
CA ASP A 84 -4.29 -11.17 -9.33
C ASP A 84 -3.13 -11.92 -9.98
N VAL A 85 -3.35 -12.54 -11.14
CA VAL A 85 -2.29 -13.20 -11.93
C VAL A 85 -1.23 -12.19 -12.41
N SER A 86 -1.66 -11.00 -12.82
CA SER A 86 -0.71 -9.95 -13.25
C SER A 86 0.12 -9.44 -12.07
N LEU A 87 -0.51 -9.28 -10.89
CA LEU A 87 0.17 -8.88 -9.67
C LEU A 87 1.18 -9.95 -9.21
N GLU A 88 0.80 -11.22 -9.22
CA GLU A 88 1.68 -12.35 -8.89
C GLU A 88 2.92 -12.35 -9.80
N ASN A 89 2.72 -12.19 -11.12
CA ASN A 89 3.83 -12.06 -12.07
C ASN A 89 4.72 -10.84 -11.77
N MET A 90 4.14 -9.71 -11.35
CA MET A 90 4.91 -8.52 -10.96
C MET A 90 5.75 -8.78 -9.70
N LEU A 91 5.16 -9.43 -8.69
CA LEU A 91 5.84 -9.84 -7.46
C LEU A 91 7.04 -10.75 -7.77
N ASP A 92 6.83 -11.80 -8.56
CA ASP A 92 7.89 -12.74 -8.94
C ASP A 92 8.99 -12.06 -9.75
N THR A 93 8.62 -11.15 -10.65
CA THR A 93 9.59 -10.37 -11.41
C THR A 93 10.38 -9.44 -10.47
N CYS A 94 9.74 -8.78 -9.52
CA CYS A 94 10.44 -7.92 -8.55
C CYS A 94 11.39 -8.71 -7.64
N LEU A 95 10.98 -9.90 -7.21
CA LEU A 95 11.80 -10.77 -6.36
C LEU A 95 13.00 -11.36 -7.13
N SER A 96 12.79 -11.83 -8.36
CA SER A 96 13.87 -12.39 -9.19
C SER A 96 14.94 -11.37 -9.59
N LEU A 97 14.61 -10.07 -9.57
CA LEU A 97 15.57 -8.98 -9.78
C LEU A 97 16.33 -8.59 -8.50
N SER A 98 15.97 -9.11 -7.32
CA SER A 98 16.67 -8.83 -6.07
C SER A 98 17.79 -9.83 -5.81
N PRO A 99 19.07 -9.41 -5.81
CA PRO A 99 20.19 -10.28 -5.44
C PRO A 99 20.07 -10.80 -4.01
N ASP A 100 19.52 -9.99 -3.09
CA ASP A 100 19.32 -10.36 -1.69
C ASP A 100 18.30 -11.51 -1.56
N TYR A 101 17.25 -11.51 -2.39
CA TYR A 101 16.30 -12.61 -2.46
C TYR A 101 16.96 -13.88 -3.01
N LEU A 102 17.68 -13.78 -4.13
CA LEU A 102 18.36 -14.93 -4.73
C LEU A 102 19.39 -15.56 -3.78
N GLU A 103 20.11 -14.75 -3.01
CA GLU A 103 21.04 -15.22 -1.99
C GLU A 103 20.32 -15.98 -0.85
N SER A 104 19.12 -15.53 -0.47
CA SER A 104 18.28 -16.21 0.54
C SER A 104 17.76 -17.58 0.09
N LEU A 105 17.81 -17.88 -1.21
CA LEU A 105 17.44 -19.19 -1.72
C LEU A 105 18.55 -20.24 -1.50
N LYS A 106 19.79 -19.82 -1.24
CA LYS A 106 20.91 -20.73 -0.99
C LYS A 106 20.78 -21.42 0.37
N LEU A 107 21.15 -22.70 0.43
CA LEU A 107 21.04 -23.55 1.63
C LEU A 107 21.80 -23.03 2.86
N ASN A 108 22.87 -22.24 2.67
CA ASN A 108 23.78 -21.82 3.75
C ASN A 108 23.53 -20.40 4.25
N ASN A 109 22.43 -19.74 3.84
CA ASN A 109 22.13 -18.39 4.32
C ASN A 109 21.42 -18.47 5.70
N PRO A 110 22.03 -17.94 6.78
CA PRO A 110 21.44 -18.00 8.13
C PRO A 110 20.11 -17.24 8.24
N ASP A 111 19.87 -16.27 7.36
CA ASP A 111 18.66 -15.45 7.33
C ASP A 111 17.61 -15.98 6.35
N ALA A 112 17.89 -17.08 5.64
CA ALA A 112 17.03 -17.61 4.57
C ALA A 112 15.57 -17.81 5.01
N GLN A 113 15.35 -18.37 6.20
CA GLN A 113 14.01 -18.64 6.69
C GLN A 113 13.24 -17.36 6.99
N LEU A 114 13.88 -16.39 7.65
CA LEU A 114 13.29 -15.10 7.99
C LEU A 114 12.94 -14.32 6.72
N ILE A 115 13.86 -14.28 5.76
CA ILE A 115 13.67 -13.62 4.48
C ILE A 115 12.48 -14.26 3.73
N ARG A 116 12.42 -15.59 3.61
CA ARG A 116 11.31 -16.28 2.93
C ARG A 116 9.97 -16.03 3.61
N GLN A 117 9.94 -16.02 4.94
CA GLN A 117 8.72 -15.75 5.69
C GLN A 117 8.25 -14.30 5.47
N ALA A 118 9.17 -13.33 5.51
CA ALA A 118 8.86 -11.93 5.26
C ALA A 118 8.35 -11.70 3.83
N VAL A 119 8.97 -12.34 2.84
CA VAL A 119 8.52 -12.30 1.44
C VAL A 119 7.13 -12.89 1.28
N GLY A 120 6.88 -14.08 1.81
CA GLY A 120 5.57 -14.72 1.72
C GLY A 120 4.46 -13.87 2.37
N TYR A 121 4.75 -13.26 3.52
CA TYR A 121 3.81 -12.33 4.16
C TYR A 121 3.55 -11.08 3.30
N ALA A 122 4.59 -10.50 2.70
CA ALA A 122 4.45 -9.36 1.83
C ALA A 122 3.66 -9.69 0.54
N GLN A 123 3.89 -10.86 -0.06
CA GLN A 123 3.11 -11.33 -1.22
C GLN A 123 1.63 -11.45 -0.87
N GLY A 124 1.29 -12.13 0.23
CA GLY A 124 -0.11 -12.26 0.68
C GLY A 124 -0.74 -10.91 1.02
N THR A 125 0.02 -9.99 1.63
CA THR A 125 -0.44 -8.63 1.92
C THR A 125 -0.71 -7.83 0.64
N ALA A 126 0.20 -7.90 -0.34
CA ALA A 126 0.02 -7.23 -1.63
C ALA A 126 -1.23 -7.71 -2.36
N GLN A 127 -1.50 -9.02 -2.34
CA GLN A 127 -2.71 -9.61 -2.93
C GLN A 127 -3.99 -9.12 -2.24
N ALA A 128 -4.04 -9.16 -0.90
CA ALA A 128 -5.20 -8.68 -0.15
C ALA A 128 -5.45 -7.18 -0.37
N VAL A 129 -4.39 -6.38 -0.45
CA VAL A 129 -4.47 -4.94 -0.75
C VAL A 129 -4.95 -4.71 -2.18
N ASN A 130 -4.46 -5.48 -3.16
CA ASN A 130 -4.91 -5.39 -4.55
C ASN A 130 -6.43 -5.60 -4.67
N GLN A 131 -6.95 -6.67 -4.08
CA GLN A 131 -8.38 -6.97 -4.10
C GLN A 131 -9.19 -5.84 -3.46
N ARG A 132 -8.82 -5.43 -2.25
CA ARG A 132 -9.49 -4.33 -1.53
C ARG A 132 -9.46 -3.01 -2.28
N CYS A 133 -8.33 -2.65 -2.89
CA CYS A 133 -8.18 -1.39 -3.62
C CYS A 133 -8.83 -1.43 -5.01
N SER A 134 -9.07 -2.62 -5.56
CA SER A 134 -9.81 -2.82 -6.81
C SER A 134 -11.32 -2.68 -6.62
N GLU A 135 -11.86 -3.11 -5.48
CA GLU A 135 -13.29 -2.99 -5.14
C GLU A 135 -13.75 -1.55 -4.88
N GLY A 136 -12.81 -0.64 -4.61
CA GLY A 136 -13.07 0.78 -4.35
C GLY A 136 -13.02 1.70 -5.56
N GLN A 137 -12.82 1.15 -6.78
CA GLN A 137 -12.87 1.85 -8.06
C GLN A 137 -14.25 1.73 -8.71
#